data_AF-A0A3M0Z153-F1
#
_entry.id   AF-A0A3M0Z153-F1
#
_cell.length_a   1.000
_cell.length_b   1.000
_cell.length_c   1.000
_cell.angle_alpha   90.00
_cell.angle_beta   90.00
_cell.angle_gamma   90.00
#
_symmetry.space_group_name_H-M   'P 1'
#
loop_
_entity.id
_entity.type
_entity.pdbx_description
1 polymer ?
#
loop_
_entity_poly.entity_id
_entity_poly.type
_entity_poly.pdbx_seq_one_letter_code
_entity_poly.pdbx_strand_id
1 'polypeptide(L)'
;MSNLNFEPGSTISHFRIIKKLGEGGMGAVFLAEDLTLSRKVAIKFMSRSLLSKQAKPEVREAIEVRFIREARSAGAINHPNICQIYEANFDTEDWYIAMEYI
;
A
#
# COMPACT_ATOMS: atom_id res chain seq x y z
N MET A 1 -0.28 10.15 -15.02
CA MET A 1 -1.47 9.94 -14.17
C MET A 1 -1.34 8.55 -13.58
N SER A 2 -1.42 8.39 -12.26
CA SER A 2 -1.37 7.10 -11.57
C SER A 2 -2.68 6.34 -11.84
N ASN A 3 -2.60 5.18 -12.49
CA ASN A 3 -3.77 4.32 -12.76
C ASN A 3 -4.13 3.44 -11.54
N LEU A 4 -4.19 4.03 -10.34
CA LEU A 4 -4.65 3.36 -9.12
C LEU A 4 -6.12 3.70 -8.86
N ASN A 5 -6.99 3.09 -9.66
CA ASN A 5 -8.42 3.05 -9.43
C ASN A 5 -8.83 1.59 -9.31
N PHE A 6 -8.83 1.10 -8.07
CA PHE A 6 -9.46 -0.16 -7.75
C PHE A 6 -10.95 0.07 -7.51
N GLU A 7 -11.78 -0.66 -8.24
CA GLU A 7 -13.23 -0.59 -8.08
C GLU A 7 -13.64 -1.14 -6.70
N PRO A 8 -14.62 -0.54 -6.01
CA PRO A 8 -15.22 -1.14 -4.82
C PRO A 8 -15.65 -2.59 -5.07
N GLY A 9 -15.29 -3.49 -4.16
CA GLY A 9 -15.52 -4.93 -4.27
C GLY A 9 -14.41 -5.71 -4.98
N SER A 10 -13.46 -5.03 -5.64
CA SER A 10 -12.26 -5.69 -6.17
C SER A 10 -11.43 -6.30 -5.04
N THR A 11 -10.84 -7.47 -5.30
CA THR A 11 -9.96 -8.16 -4.35
C THR A 11 -8.53 -8.09 -4.85
N ILE A 12 -7.63 -7.51 -4.05
CA ILE A 12 -6.19 -7.49 -4.29
C ILE A 12 -5.52 -8.24 -3.16
N SER A 13 -4.73 -9.27 -3.48
CA SER A 13 -4.29 -10.28 -2.51
C SER A 13 -5.50 -10.86 -1.76
N HIS A 14 -5.59 -10.68 -0.43
CA HIS A 14 -6.71 -11.09 0.41
C HIS A 14 -7.52 -9.90 0.93
N PHE A 15 -7.34 -8.72 0.32
CA PHE A 15 -8.04 -7.51 0.71
C PHE A 15 -9.13 -7.16 -0.28
N ARG A 16 -10.36 -6.99 0.21
CA ARG A 16 -11.48 -6.47 -0.57
C ARG A 16 -11.54 -4.96 -0.45
N ILE A 17 -11.37 -4.25 -1.55
CA ILE A 17 -11.41 -2.79 -1.59
C ILE A 17 -12.83 -2.29 -1.30
N ILE A 18 -12.95 -1.34 -0.38
CA ILE A 18 -14.23 -0.70 -0.04
C ILE A 18 -14.32 0.66 -0.72
N LYS A 19 -13.31 1.52 -0.51
CA LYS A 19 -13.24 2.86 -1.14
C LYS A 19 -11.83 3.44 -1.08
N LYS A 20 -11.54 4.40 -1.95
CA LYS A 20 -10.33 5.22 -1.88
C LYS A 20 -10.43 6.22 -0.71
N LEU A 21 -9.37 6.36 0.06
CA LEU A 21 -9.23 7.32 1.15
C LEU A 21 -8.44 8.55 0.72
N GLY A 22 -7.44 8.38 -0.13
CA GLY A 22 -6.62 9.49 -0.62
C GLY A 22 -5.60 9.05 -1.67
N GLU A 23 -4.97 10.02 -2.30
CA GLU A 23 -3.93 9.81 -3.30
C GLU A 23 -2.86 10.89 -3.20
N GLY A 24 -1.62 10.52 -3.46
CA GLY A 24 -0.49 11.43 -3.55
C GLY A 24 0.55 10.91 -4.55
N GLY A 25 1.71 11.57 -4.61
CA GLY A 25 2.71 11.30 -5.65
C GLY A 25 3.27 9.87 -5.69
N MET A 26 3.32 9.17 -4.55
CA MET A 26 3.83 7.79 -4.48
C MET A 26 2.76 6.72 -4.76
N GLY A 27 1.48 7.05 -4.61
CA GLY A 27 0.43 6.05 -4.66
C GLY A 27 -0.89 6.51 -4.05
N ALA A 28 -1.76 5.55 -3.76
CA ALA A 28 -3.09 5.81 -3.22
C ALA A 28 -3.39 4.90 -2.02
N VAL A 29 -4.16 5.44 -1.08
CA VAL A 29 -4.60 4.74 0.13
C VAL A 29 -6.07 4.37 -0.03
N PHE A 30 -6.41 3.13 0.30
CA PHE A 30 -7.76 2.60 0.23
C PHE A 30 -8.17 2.03 1.59
N LEU A 31 -9.46 2.16 1.91
CA LEU A 31 -10.10 1.37 2.93
C LEU A 31 -10.43 0.02 2.32
N ALA A 32 -10.06 -1.05 3.00
CA ALA A 32 -10.33 -2.42 2.58
C ALA A 32 -10.73 -3.30 3.77
N GLU A 33 -11.34 -4.45 3.45
CA GLU A 33 -11.57 -5.54 4.38
C GLU A 33 -10.48 -6.60 4.17
N ASP A 34 -9.73 -6.90 5.22
CA ASP A 34 -8.85 -8.07 5.30
C ASP A 34 -9.73 -9.31 5.46
N LEU A 35 -9.83 -10.11 4.39
CA LEU A 35 -10.69 -11.29 4.35
C LEU A 35 -10.13 -12.46 5.17
N THR A 36 -8.84 -12.43 5.50
CA THR A 36 -8.20 -13.46 6.31
C THR A 36 -8.51 -13.25 7.79
N LEU A 37 -8.40 -12.00 8.25
CA LEU A 37 -8.57 -11.64 9.66
C LEU A 37 -9.92 -10.98 9.98
N SER A 38 -10.77 -10.79 8.96
CA SER A 38 -12.12 -10.19 9.09
C SER A 38 -12.12 -8.81 9.76
N ARG A 39 -11.25 -7.91 9.31
CA ARG A 39 -11.10 -6.55 9.87
C ARG A 39 -10.96 -5.49 8.79
N LYS A 40 -11.24 -4.23 9.13
CA LYS A 40 -10.95 -3.09 8.26
C LYS A 40 -9.47 -2.69 8.37
N VAL A 41 -8.87 -2.37 7.23
CA VAL A 41 -7.49 -1.91 7.12
C VAL A 41 -7.40 -0.72 6.16
N ALA A 42 -6.40 0.12 6.38
CA ALA A 42 -5.95 1.09 5.39
C ALA A 42 -4.82 0.45 4.58
N ILE A 43 -4.88 0.52 3.25
CA ILE A 43 -3.85 -0.07 2.39
C ILE A 43 -3.32 0.99 1.44
N LYS A 44 -2.02 1.26 1.55
CA LYS A 44 -1.31 2.14 0.62
C LYS A 44 -0.74 1.29 -0.51
N PHE A 45 -1.26 1.48 -1.72
CA PHE A 45 -0.72 0.87 -2.94
C PHE A 45 0.21 1.84 -3.65
N MET A 46 1.32 1.33 -4.17
CA MET A 46 2.25 2.11 -4.98
C MET A 46 1.76 2.27 -6.41
N SER A 47 2.00 3.45 -6.99
CA SER A 47 1.58 3.71 -8.37
C SER A 47 2.22 2.74 -9.35
N ARG A 48 1.41 2.04 -10.16
CA ARG A 48 1.91 1.18 -11.25
C ARG A 48 2.79 1.93 -12.26
N SER A 49 2.61 3.24 -12.43
CA SER A 49 3.49 4.04 -13.31
C SER A 49 4.92 4.12 -12.77
N LEU A 50 5.06 4.13 -11.43
CA LEU A 50 6.34 4.13 -10.73
C LEU A 50 6.97 2.73 -10.70
N LEU A 51 6.14 1.69 -10.71
CA LEU A 51 6.56 0.28 -10.76
C LEU A 51 6.78 -0.26 -12.18
N SER A 52 6.52 0.56 -13.22
CA SER A 52 6.57 0.10 -14.60
C SER A 52 7.97 -0.42 -14.97
N LYS A 53 8.03 -1.54 -15.72
CA LYS A 53 9.29 -2.12 -16.22
C LYS A 53 10.03 -1.18 -17.19
N GLN A 54 9.37 -0.13 -17.68
CA GLN A 54 9.95 0.91 -18.52
C GLN A 54 10.66 2.00 -17.70
N ALA A 55 10.47 2.07 -16.38
CA ALA A 55 11.25 2.95 -15.53
C ALA A 55 12.72 2.51 -15.50
N LYS A 56 13.65 3.47 -15.47
CA LYS A 56 15.07 3.17 -15.29
C LYS A 56 15.26 2.36 -14.00
N PRO A 57 16.07 1.28 -13.99
CA PRO A 57 16.29 0.44 -12.82
C PRO A 57 16.63 1.23 -11.54
N GLU A 58 17.46 2.26 -11.65
CA GLU A 58 17.88 3.14 -10.54
C GLU A 58 16.69 3.87 -9.89
N VAL A 59 15.70 4.27 -10.70
CA VAL A 59 14.51 4.99 -10.22
C VAL A 59 13.61 4.03 -9.44
N ARG A 60 13.43 2.81 -9.96
CA ARG A 60 12.64 1.77 -9.30
C ARG A 60 13.26 1.38 -7.96
N GLU A 61 14.58 1.19 -7.91
CA GLU A 61 15.32 0.90 -6.68
C GLU A 61 15.19 2.04 -5.66
N ALA A 62 15.32 3.29 -6.08
CA ALA A 62 15.13 4.43 -5.18
C ALA A 62 13.71 4.51 -4.60
N ILE A 63 12.69 4.14 -5.38
CA ILE A 63 11.30 4.08 -4.93
C ILE A 63 11.10 2.92 -3.93
N GLU A 64 11.67 1.76 -4.22
CA GLU A 64 11.70 0.59 -3.33
C GLU A 64 12.29 0.92 -1.97
N VAL A 65 13.47 1.51 -1.97
CA VAL A 65 14.16 1.92 -0.74
C VAL A 65 13.30 2.87 0.09
N ARG A 66 12.64 3.84 -0.55
CA ARG A 66 11.76 4.79 0.16
C ARG A 66 10.53 4.11 0.75
N PHE A 67 9.91 3.22 -0.02
CA PHE A 67 8.68 2.55 0.39
C PHE A 67 8.93 1.53 1.50
N ILE A 68 9.99 0.73 1.39
CA ILE A 68 10.45 -0.18 2.46
C ILE A 68 10.83 0.61 3.71
N ARG A 69 11.51 1.76 3.55
CA ARG A 69 11.86 2.60 4.70
C ARG A 69 10.62 3.13 5.42
N GLU A 70 9.58 3.52 4.69
CA GLU A 70 8.29 3.94 5.28
C GLU A 70 7.67 2.79 6.08
N ALA A 71 7.55 1.60 5.48
CA ALA A 71 7.01 0.41 6.14
C ALA A 71 7.80 0.04 7.41
N ARG A 72 9.14 0.03 7.34
CA ARG A 72 10.01 -0.28 8.49
C ARG A 72 9.91 0.78 9.58
N SER A 73 9.90 2.06 9.21
CA SER A 73 9.86 3.15 10.19
C SER A 73 8.52 3.14 10.94
N ALA A 74 7.41 2.95 10.23
CA ALA A 74 6.09 2.83 10.85
C ALA A 74 5.95 1.52 11.66
N GLY A 75 6.44 0.39 11.13
CA GLY A 75 6.33 -0.90 11.78
C GLY A 75 7.23 -1.10 13.02
N ALA A 76 8.31 -0.31 13.15
CA ALA A 76 9.21 -0.40 14.30
C ALA A 76 8.68 0.29 15.57
N ILE A 77 7.61 1.08 15.46
CA ILE A 77 7.08 1.86 16.58
C ILE A 77 5.71 1.34 16.98
N ASN A 78 5.59 0.86 18.21
CA ASN A 78 4.30 0.52 18.81
C ASN A 78 3.88 1.65 19.77
N HIS A 79 3.01 2.55 19.31
CA HIS A 79 2.56 3.71 20.07
C HIS A 79 1.12 4.07 19.68
N PRO A 80 0.23 4.45 20.61
CA PRO A 80 -1.20 4.69 20.34
C PRO A 80 -1.50 5.78 19.29
N ASN A 81 -0.54 6.64 18.99
CA ASN A 81 -0.66 7.71 17.99
C ASN A 81 0.03 7.37 16.65
N ILE A 82 0.47 6.13 16.46
CA ILE A 82 1.10 5.65 15.23
C ILE A 82 0.35 4.39 14.80
N CYS A 83 -0.20 4.40 13.59
CA CYS A 83 -0.91 3.26 13.03
C CYS A 83 0.01 2.03 12.96
N GLN A 84 -0.49 0.91 13.45
CA GLN A 84 0.26 -0.35 13.38
C GLN A 84 0.32 -0.86 11.94
N ILE A 85 1.51 -1.22 11.46
CA ILE A 85 1.67 -1.96 10.21
C ILE A 85 1.34 -3.43 10.46
N TYR A 86 0.47 -3.98 9.62
CA TYR A 86 0.08 -5.39 9.67
C TYR A 86 0.85 -6.22 8.66
N GLU A 87 1.03 -5.70 7.45
CA GLU A 87 1.68 -6.40 6.35
C GLU A 87 2.30 -5.42 5.37
N ALA A 88 3.40 -5.83 4.72
CA ALA A 88 3.94 -5.15 3.56
C ALA A 88 4.40 -6.18 2.53
N ASN A 89 4.07 -5.97 1.27
CA ASN A 89 4.42 -6.85 0.16
C ASN A 89 5.04 -6.05 -0.98
N PHE A 90 6.21 -6.49 -1.44
CA PHE A 90 6.99 -5.84 -2.50
C PHE A 90 7.38 -6.80 -3.64
N ASP A 91 6.90 -8.05 -3.60
CA ASP A 91 7.34 -9.10 -4.52
C ASP A 91 6.36 -9.34 -5.68
N THR A 92 5.18 -8.71 -5.61
CA THR A 92 4.09 -8.88 -6.59
C THR A 92 3.94 -7.67 -7.50
N GLU A 93 2.99 -7.71 -8.44
CA GLU A 93 2.71 -6.61 -9.38
C GLU A 93 2.20 -5.34 -8.69
N ASP A 94 1.58 -5.47 -7.52
CA ASP A 94 1.01 -4.38 -6.75
C ASP A 94 1.69 -4.31 -5.39
N TRP A 95 2.67 -3.42 -5.24
CA TRP A 95 3.30 -3.19 -3.94
C TRP A 95 2.32 -2.49 -3.00
N TYR A 96 2.24 -3.00 -1.77
CA TYR A 96 1.36 -2.42 -0.77
C TYR A 96 1.91 -2.50 0.66
N ILE A 97 1.39 -1.61 1.49
CA ILE A 97 1.50 -1.64 2.95
C ILE A 97 0.09 -1.62 3.51
N ALA A 98 -0.28 -2.66 4.25
CA ALA A 98 -1.53 -2.74 4.99
C ALA A 98 -1.28 -2.34 6.45
N MET A 99 -2.10 -1.42 6.93
CA MET A 99 -1.98 -0.82 8.26
C MET A 99 -3.34 -0.66 8.92
N GLU A 100 -3.29 -0.38 10.21
CA GLU A 100 -4.46 -0.03 11.01
C GLU A 100 -5.27 1.10 10.35
N TYR A 101 -6.59 0.91 10.34
CA TYR A 101 -7.53 1.95 9.96
C TYR A 101 -8.06 2.63 11.22
N ILE A 102 -7.72 3.90 11.39
CA ILE A 102 -8.08 4.76 12.52
C ILE A 102 -9.27 5.66 12.15
#